data_AF-A0A1I7XDB2-F1
#
_entry.id   AF-A0A1I7XDB2-F1
#
_cell.length_a   1.000
_cell.length_b   1.000
_cell.length_c   1.000
_cell.angle_alpha   90.00
_cell.angle_beta   90.00
_cell.angle_gamma   90.00
#
_symmetry.space_group_name_H-M   'P 1'
#
loop_
_entity.id
_entity.type
_entity.pdbx_description
1 polymer ?
#
loop_
_entity_poly.entity_id
_entity_poly.type
_entity_poly.pdbx_seq_one_letter_code
_entity_poly.pdbx_strand_id
1 'polypeptide(L)'
;MNVRQRKMDEMRKTEKTTMLPVVDFDPIDDLIYNLNSHFHSVALFFYNKYGGDKIGIKWKPQELDVPAKISRCCLHQISECSRLSLNKAEVLEGIRLIGRGIVKNIIH
;
A
#
# COMPACT_ATOMS: atom_id res chain seq x y z
N MET A 1 -4.75 20.14 -45.20
CA MET A 1 -4.43 19.00 -44.31
C MET A 1 -4.67 17.69 -45.05
N ASN A 2 -3.64 16.83 -45.16
CA ASN A 2 -3.56 15.72 -46.12
C ASN A 2 -4.27 14.44 -45.63
N VAL A 3 -5.11 13.82 -46.46
CA VAL A 3 -5.94 12.63 -46.12
C VAL A 3 -5.08 11.41 -45.74
N ARG A 4 -3.85 11.33 -46.26
CA ARG A 4 -2.87 10.29 -45.93
C ARG A 4 -2.43 10.32 -44.45
N GLN A 5 -2.38 11.50 -43.84
CA GLN A 5 -1.99 11.65 -42.44
C GLN A 5 -3.07 11.10 -41.49
N ARG A 6 -4.35 11.32 -41.82
CA ARG A 6 -5.50 10.81 -41.05
C ARG A 6 -5.52 9.27 -40.98
N LYS A 7 -5.20 8.60 -42.09
CA LYS A 7 -5.21 7.13 -42.16
C LYS A 7 -4.09 6.49 -41.32
N MET A 8 -2.95 7.16 -41.21
CA MET A 8 -1.82 6.73 -40.37
C MET A 8 -2.07 6.96 -38.88
N ASP A 9 -2.75 8.06 -38.52
CA ASP A 9 -3.16 8.35 -37.14
C ASP A 9 -4.31 7.44 -36.67
N GLU A 10 -5.21 7.02 -37.57
CA GLU A 10 -6.22 5.99 -37.28
C GLU A 10 -5.62 4.61 -37.07
N MET A 11 -4.59 4.22 -37.85
CA MET A 11 -3.90 2.93 -37.67
C MET A 11 -3.11 2.85 -36.35
N ARG A 12 -2.64 3.98 -35.81
CA ARG A 12 -2.01 4.05 -34.48
C ARG A 12 -3.01 4.00 -33.32
N LYS A 13 -4.32 4.10 -33.58
CA LYS A 13 -5.31 4.34 -32.52
C LYS A 13 -5.82 3.10 -31.79
N THR A 14 -5.51 1.88 -32.21
CA THR A 14 -6.01 0.69 -31.50
C THR A 14 -5.09 -0.53 -31.62
N GLU A 15 -3.84 -0.41 -31.18
CA GLU A 15 -3.20 -1.57 -30.57
C GLU A 15 -3.79 -1.71 -29.16
N LYS A 16 -5.02 -2.22 -29.08
CA LYS A 16 -5.60 -2.69 -27.83
C LYS A 16 -4.77 -3.89 -27.41
N THR A 17 -3.79 -3.66 -26.56
CA THR A 17 -3.04 -4.74 -25.89
C THR A 17 -4.09 -5.63 -25.23
N THR A 18 -4.25 -6.84 -25.74
CA THR A 18 -5.16 -7.84 -25.18
C THR A 18 -4.62 -8.22 -23.81
N MET A 19 -5.15 -7.60 -22.75
CA MET A 19 -4.80 -7.97 -21.38
C MET A 19 -5.42 -9.34 -21.10
N LEU A 20 -4.57 -10.36 -21.02
CA LEU A 20 -4.98 -11.70 -20.64
C LEU A 20 -5.22 -11.69 -19.11
N PRO A 21 -6.38 -12.18 -18.62
CA PRO A 21 -6.59 -12.30 -17.18
C PRO A 21 -5.59 -13.31 -16.61
N VAL A 22 -4.86 -12.89 -15.58
CA VAL A 22 -3.98 -13.78 -14.82
C VAL A 22 -4.89 -14.66 -13.96
N VAL A 23 -4.85 -15.97 -14.21
CA VAL A 23 -5.63 -16.96 -13.45
C VAL A 23 -5.12 -16.97 -12.00
N ASP A 24 -6.05 -17.03 -11.05
CA ASP A 24 -5.79 -17.06 -9.59
C ASP A 24 -5.08 -15.84 -8.99
N PHE A 25 -5.02 -14.70 -9.69
CA PHE A 25 -4.49 -13.47 -9.13
C PHE A 25 -5.52 -12.78 -8.22
N ASP A 26 -5.21 -12.70 -6.92
CA ASP A 26 -5.94 -11.87 -5.96
C ASP A 26 -5.11 -10.63 -5.57
N PRO A 27 -5.47 -9.42 -6.05
CA PRO A 27 -4.75 -8.19 -5.72
C PRO A 27 -4.80 -7.84 -4.23
N ILE A 28 -5.78 -8.37 -3.49
CA ILE A 28 -5.89 -8.13 -2.04
C ILE A 28 -4.86 -8.95 -1.29
N ASP A 29 -4.63 -10.21 -1.68
CA ASP A 29 -3.60 -11.05 -1.06
C ASP A 29 -2.21 -10.44 -1.27
N ASP A 30 -1.92 -9.96 -2.48
CA ASP A 30 -0.68 -9.24 -2.79
C ASP A 30 -0.54 -7.95 -1.98
N LEU A 31 -1.62 -7.18 -1.81
CA LEU A 31 -1.61 -5.98 -0.97
C LEU A 31 -1.27 -6.35 0.49
N ILE A 32 -1.94 -7.36 1.05
CA ILE A 32 -1.73 -7.79 2.44
C ILE A 32 -0.31 -8.34 2.63
N TYR A 33 0.21 -9.08 1.65
CA TYR A 33 1.59 -9.54 1.65
C TYR A 33 2.57 -8.35 1.72
N ASN A 34 2.39 -7.37 0.85
CA ASN A 34 3.22 -6.16 0.82
C ASN A 34 3.11 -5.37 2.13
N LEU A 35 1.90 -5.17 2.67
CA LEU A 35 1.70 -4.48 3.93
C LEU A 35 2.40 -5.18 5.10
N ASN A 36 2.32 -6.50 5.17
CA ASN A 36 3.05 -7.26 6.19
C ASN A 36 4.57 -7.16 6.00
N SER A 37 5.08 -7.26 4.77
CA SER A 37 6.52 -7.16 4.52
C SER A 37 7.13 -5.84 5.01
N HIS A 38 6.38 -4.73 4.99
CA HIS A 38 6.88 -3.41 5.36
C HIS A 38 6.54 -3.01 6.80
N PHE A 39 5.37 -3.38 7.30
CA PHE A 39 4.83 -2.85 8.56
C PHE A 39 4.55 -3.90 9.62
N HIS A 40 4.87 -5.19 9.37
CA HIS A 40 4.65 -6.25 10.35
C HIS A 40 5.32 -5.95 11.69
N SER A 41 6.45 -5.23 11.72
CA SER A 41 7.13 -4.87 12.97
C SER A 41 6.23 -4.06 13.92
N VAL A 42 5.40 -3.16 13.40
CA VAL A 42 4.63 -2.16 14.18
C VAL A 42 3.12 -2.37 14.17
N ALA A 43 2.58 -3.08 13.17
CA ALA A 43 1.15 -3.26 12.98
C ALA A 43 0.80 -4.70 12.56
N LEU A 44 -0.45 -5.08 12.84
CA LEU A 44 -1.08 -6.31 12.39
C LEU A 44 -2.25 -5.96 11.49
N PHE A 45 -2.38 -6.68 10.38
CA PHE A 45 -3.43 -6.47 9.38
C PHE A 45 -4.42 -7.64 9.41
N PHE A 46 -5.70 -7.32 9.41
CA PHE A 46 -6.80 -8.29 9.41
C PHE A 46 -7.74 -7.98 8.26
N TYR A 47 -8.03 -8.97 7.44
CA TYR A 47 -8.99 -8.86 6.35
C TYR A 47 -9.77 -10.16 6.23
N ASN A 48 -10.95 -10.10 5.63
CA ASN A 48 -11.74 -11.29 5.37
C ASN A 48 -11.68 -11.61 3.87
N LYS A 49 -10.91 -12.65 3.54
CA LYS A 49 -10.71 -13.11 2.16
C LYS A 49 -11.98 -13.67 1.50
N TYR A 50 -12.98 -14.08 2.29
CA TYR A 50 -14.23 -14.65 1.77
C TYR A 50 -15.35 -13.61 1.66
N GLY A 51 -15.10 -12.35 2.06
CA GLY A 51 -16.07 -11.26 1.91
C GLY A 51 -15.79 -10.07 2.80
N GLY A 52 -16.33 -8.91 2.44
CA GLY A 52 -16.05 -7.64 3.11
C GLY A 52 -15.03 -6.79 2.35
N ASP A 53 -15.04 -5.50 2.64
CA ASP A 53 -14.35 -4.45 1.87
C ASP A 53 -13.37 -3.64 2.72
N LYS A 54 -13.04 -4.14 3.91
CA LYS A 54 -12.26 -3.43 4.94
C LYS A 54 -11.07 -4.25 5.39
N ILE A 55 -9.96 -3.55 5.61
CA ILE A 55 -8.76 -4.07 6.26
C ILE A 55 -8.67 -3.41 7.64
N GLY A 56 -8.75 -4.22 8.69
CA GLY A 56 -8.52 -3.79 10.06
C GLY A 56 -7.02 -3.70 10.37
N ILE A 57 -6.63 -2.66 11.07
CA ILE A 57 -5.24 -2.44 11.51
C ILE A 57 -5.21 -2.45 13.03
N LYS A 58 -4.30 -3.24 13.62
CA LYS A 58 -4.03 -3.22 15.05
C LYS A 58 -2.57 -2.90 15.30
N TRP A 59 -2.33 -1.79 16.00
CA TRP A 59 -0.98 -1.39 16.42
C TRP A 59 -0.45 -2.34 17.48
N LYS A 60 0.82 -2.71 17.36
CA LYS A 60 1.51 -3.53 18.36
C LYS A 60 1.85 -2.64 19.57
N PRO A 61 1.29 -2.89 20.77
CA PRO A 61 1.47 -2.01 21.91
C PRO A 61 2.94 -1.90 22.33
N GLN A 62 3.73 -2.97 22.14
CA GLN A 62 5.17 -2.97 22.43
C GLN A 62 6.01 -2.04 21.55
N GLU A 63 5.49 -1.59 20.40
CA GLU A 63 6.22 -0.68 19.50
C GLU A 63 5.72 0.77 19.58
N LEU A 64 4.75 1.09 20.45
CA LEU A 64 4.24 2.46 20.57
C LEU A 64 5.28 3.43 21.13
N ASP A 65 6.10 2.96 22.06
CA ASP A 65 7.18 3.73 22.69
C ASP A 65 8.33 2.79 23.06
N VAL A 66 9.48 2.99 22.41
CA VAL A 66 10.62 2.09 22.45
C VAL A 66 11.94 2.85 22.65
N PRO A 67 12.98 2.22 23.23
CA PRO A 67 14.31 2.81 23.26
C PRO A 67 14.86 3.04 21.85
N ALA A 68 15.57 4.16 21.66
CA ALA A 68 16.18 4.51 20.39
C ALA A 68 17.18 3.44 19.94
N LYS A 69 16.91 2.87 18.77
CA LYS A 69 17.78 1.94 18.06
C LYS A 69 17.72 2.27 16.58
N ILE A 70 18.87 2.22 15.91
CA ILE A 70 18.98 2.54 14.47
C ILE A 70 17.98 1.72 13.64
N SER A 71 17.80 0.43 13.96
CA SER A 71 16.86 -0.46 13.28
C SER A 71 15.38 -0.07 13.41
N ARG A 72 15.04 0.88 14.30
CA ARG A 72 13.67 1.33 14.58
C ARG A 72 13.41 2.78 14.14
N CYS A 73 14.41 3.48 13.60
CA CYS A 73 14.24 4.89 13.22
C CYS A 73 13.34 5.10 11.99
N CYS A 74 13.02 4.04 11.22
CA CYS A 74 12.32 4.16 9.95
C CYS A 74 10.81 4.41 10.07
N LEU A 75 10.18 3.97 11.16
CA LEU A 75 8.72 4.06 11.38
C LEU A 75 8.37 4.83 12.66
N HIS A 76 9.38 5.27 13.39
CA HIS A 76 9.23 5.94 14.67
C HIS A 76 9.85 7.34 14.60
N GLN A 77 9.19 8.27 15.28
CA GLN A 77 9.66 9.64 15.48
C GLN A 77 10.25 9.82 16.88
N ILE A 78 11.19 10.75 17.03
CA ILE A 78 11.76 11.11 18.33
C ILE A 78 10.65 11.70 19.20
N SER A 79 10.53 11.17 20.42
CA SER A 79 9.61 11.71 21.43
C SER A 79 10.41 12.50 22.46
N GLU A 80 11.12 11.80 23.36
CA GLU A 80 11.89 12.39 24.46
C GLU A 80 13.13 11.55 24.77
N CYS A 81 14.24 12.20 25.17
CA CYS A 81 15.47 11.61 25.71
C CYS A 81 15.77 10.15 25.31
N SER A 82 16.18 9.93 24.07
CA SER A 82 16.55 8.61 23.52
C SER A 82 15.42 7.58 23.45
N ARG A 83 14.16 8.03 23.40
CA ARG A 83 12.99 7.20 23.11
C ARG A 83 12.36 7.58 21.77
N LEU A 84 11.82 6.58 21.11
CA LEU A 84 11.15 6.70 19.83
C LEU A 84 9.68 6.31 20.00
N SER A 85 8.80 7.18 19.52
CA SER A 85 7.36 6.95 19.48
C SER A 85 6.93 6.55 18.07
N LEU A 86 5.95 5.65 17.94
CA LEU A 86 5.49 5.22 16.63
C LEU A 86 4.86 6.39 15.85
N ASN A 87 5.38 6.68 14.65
CA ASN A 87 4.80 7.69 13.78
C ASN A 87 3.62 7.09 13.00
N LYS A 88 2.44 7.04 13.65
CA LYS A 88 1.24 6.45 13.05
C LYS A 88 0.85 7.13 11.74
N ALA A 89 1.02 8.44 11.61
CA ALA A 89 0.65 9.18 10.41
C ALA A 89 1.49 8.75 9.20
N GLU A 90 2.80 8.60 9.38
CA GLU A 90 3.71 8.14 8.33
C GLU A 90 3.43 6.70 7.91
N VAL A 91 3.15 5.81 8.88
CA VAL A 91 2.74 4.43 8.56
C VAL A 91 1.44 4.40 7.76
N LEU A 92 0.44 5.19 8.15
CA LEU A 92 -0.83 5.27 7.42
C LEU A 92 -0.65 5.81 5.99
N GLU A 93 0.25 6.78 5.79
CA GLU A 93 0.57 7.28 4.45
C GLU A 93 1.31 6.22 3.62
N GLY A 94 2.25 5.48 4.22
CA GLY A 94 2.89 4.34 3.58
C GLY A 94 1.89 3.27 3.13
N ILE A 95 0.89 2.96 3.96
CA ILE A 95 -0.22 2.06 3.60
C ILE A 95 -1.00 2.61 2.40
N ARG A 96 -1.27 3.92 2.37
CA ARG A 96 -1.97 4.57 1.25
C ARG A 96 -1.18 4.49 -0.06
N LEU A 97 0.14 4.65 0.01
CA LEU A 97 1.03 4.57 -1.15
C LEU A 97 1.11 3.14 -1.71
N ILE A 98 1.30 2.14 -0.85
CA ILE A 98 1.32 0.72 -1.26
C ILE A 98 -0.05 0.30 -1.79
N GLY A 99 -1.12 0.72 -1.13
CA GLY A 99 -2.50 0.42 -1.51
C GLY A 99 -3.04 1.28 -2.64
N ARG A 100 -2.21 2.03 -3.37
CA ARG A 100 -2.67 2.96 -4.40
C ARG A 100 -3.47 2.23 -5.49
N GLY A 101 -4.71 2.67 -5.71
CA GLY A 101 -5.64 2.07 -6.67
C GLY A 101 -6.54 0.99 -6.09
N ILE A 102 -6.26 0.51 -4.87
CA ILE A 102 -7.09 -0.47 -4.15
C ILE A 102 -7.75 0.20 -2.92
N VAL A 103 -6.96 0.86 -2.09
CA VAL A 103 -7.42 1.53 -0.87
C VAL A 103 -8.08 2.85 -1.22
N LYS A 104 -9.38 2.96 -0.94
CA LYS A 104 -10.16 4.19 -1.19
C LYS A 104 -10.07 5.19 -0.05
N ASN A 105 -10.28 4.72 1.18
CA ASN A 105 -10.34 5.54 2.38
C ASN A 105 -9.65 4.84 3.55
N ILE A 106 -9.04 5.64 4.42
CA ILE A 106 -8.44 5.19 5.68
C ILE A 106 -9.16 5.95 6.81
N ILE A 107 -9.81 5.21 7.70
CA ILE A 107 -10.53 5.75 8.87
C ILE A 107 -9.69 5.41 10.09
N HIS A 108 -9.30 6.42 10.87
CA HIS A 108 -8.45 6.29 12.05
C HIS A 108 -9.11 6.91 13.28
#